data_AF-A0A661BG80-F1
#
_entry.id   AF-A0A661BG80-F1
#
_cell.length_a   1.000
_cell.length_b   1.000
_cell.length_c   1.000
_cell.angle_alpha   90.00
_cell.angle_beta   90.00
_cell.angle_gamma   90.00
#
_symmetry.space_group_name_H-M   'P 1'
#
loop_
_entity.id
_entity.type
_entity.pdbx_description
1 polymer ?
#
loop_
_entity_poly.entity_id
_entity_poly.type
_entity_poly.pdbx_seq_one_letter_code
_entity_poly.pdbx_strand_id
1 'polypeptide(L)'
;YCLLFGALISPTDPIAVMGILKSAGAPKELELVIAGESLFNDGVGVVIFSLLLGMLLSGVTPTAGQAFELLLHEAGGGLLFGLALGYVTFRLLKSVDSYQVEVLLTLAAVPGGYAFASKLHVSGPLAMVVAGLIIGNHGRALAMSDTTRRYLDMFWELIDEILNATLFVLIGMEILLVTFSLNELVAAAVAVSVTLLARLLTVGLPARFLQRAINLPLGSWKVLTWGGLRGGISVALALSLPPGPERDTVVALTYGVVVFSILVQGLSIGHVTRKSVTQ
;
A
#
# COMPACT_ATOMS: atom_id res chain seq x y z
N TYR A 1 6.18 -13.30 15.58
CA TYR A 1 4.98 -12.44 15.64
C TYR A 1 5.28 -10.94 15.69
N CYS A 2 6.11 -10.40 16.59
CA CYS A 2 6.33 -8.93 16.67
C CYS A 2 6.87 -8.29 15.36
N LEU A 3 7.89 -8.88 14.74
CA LEU A 3 8.40 -8.41 13.44
C LEU A 3 7.35 -8.52 12.33
N LEU A 4 6.57 -9.60 12.35
CA LEU A 4 5.48 -9.84 11.42
C LEU A 4 4.36 -8.80 11.58
N PHE A 5 4.02 -8.43 12.81
CA PHE A 5 3.11 -7.33 13.11
C PHE A 5 3.64 -5.99 12.59
N GLY A 6 4.93 -5.73 12.78
CA GLY A 6 5.60 -4.56 12.20
C GLY A 6 5.47 -4.51 10.68
N ALA A 7 5.67 -5.65 10.00
CA ALA A 7 5.60 -5.75 8.54
C ALA A 7 4.17 -5.61 7.99
N LEU A 8 3.14 -6.13 8.67
CA LEU A 8 1.76 -5.98 8.22
C LEU A 8 1.19 -4.58 8.50
N ILE A 9 1.68 -3.88 9.52
CA ILE A 9 1.21 -2.53 9.87
C ILE A 9 2.06 -1.42 9.22
N SER A 10 3.19 -1.76 8.59
CA SER A 10 4.04 -0.80 7.89
C SER A 10 3.45 -0.23 6.60
N PRO A 11 2.57 -0.91 5.84
CA PRO A 11 1.93 -0.33 4.66
C PRO A 11 0.98 0.82 5.01
N THR A 12 0.87 1.81 4.11
CA THR A 12 -0.05 2.94 4.28
C THR A 12 -1.03 3.06 3.14
N ASP A 13 -2.24 3.50 3.46
CA ASP A 13 -3.31 3.70 2.52
C ASP A 13 -3.33 5.16 2.03
N PRO A 14 -2.87 5.43 0.79
CA PRO A 14 -2.87 6.77 0.24
C PRO A 14 -4.29 7.20 -0.14
N ILE A 15 -5.20 6.28 -0.43
CA ILE A 15 -6.49 6.56 -1.04
C ILE A 15 -7.37 7.32 -0.05
N ALA A 16 -7.45 6.80 1.19
CA ALA A 16 -8.20 7.44 2.28
C ALA A 16 -7.70 8.88 2.57
N VAL A 17 -6.43 9.15 2.31
CA VAL A 17 -5.77 10.43 2.65
C VAL A 17 -5.83 11.41 1.50
N MET A 18 -5.59 10.93 0.27
CA MET A 18 -5.48 11.76 -0.93
C MET A 18 -6.78 12.50 -1.24
N GLY A 19 -7.94 11.88 -1.03
CA GLY A 19 -9.23 12.56 -1.16
C GLY A 19 -9.33 13.79 -0.24
N ILE A 20 -8.92 13.63 1.02
CA ILE A 20 -8.99 14.69 2.03
C ILE A 20 -7.91 15.76 1.80
N LEU A 21 -6.70 15.35 1.41
CA LEU A 21 -5.60 16.28 1.11
C LEU A 21 -5.91 17.19 -0.08
N LYS A 22 -6.48 16.63 -1.15
CA LYS A 22 -6.93 17.40 -2.31
C LYS A 22 -7.96 18.45 -1.91
N SER A 23 -8.99 18.05 -1.15
CA SER A 23 -10.01 18.98 -0.64
C SER A 23 -9.44 20.01 0.36
N ALA A 24 -8.33 19.71 1.03
CA ALA A 24 -7.66 20.62 1.96
C ALA A 24 -6.67 21.58 1.27
N GLY A 25 -6.47 21.48 -0.04
CA GLY A 25 -5.56 22.32 -0.82
C GLY A 25 -4.08 21.97 -0.63
N ALA A 26 -3.77 20.69 -0.43
CA ALA A 26 -2.39 20.21 -0.34
C ALA A 26 -1.60 20.51 -1.63
N PRO A 27 -0.30 20.84 -1.53
CA PRO A 27 0.58 20.99 -2.70
C PRO A 27 0.73 19.67 -3.47
N LYS A 28 0.84 19.76 -4.80
CA LYS A 28 0.95 18.58 -5.69
C LYS A 28 2.19 17.74 -5.38
N GLU A 29 3.27 18.37 -4.93
CA GLU A 29 4.50 17.71 -4.55
C GLU A 29 4.28 16.76 -3.37
N LEU A 30 3.45 17.17 -2.41
CA LEU A 30 3.13 16.38 -1.24
C LEU A 30 2.24 15.19 -1.60
N GLU A 31 1.24 15.42 -2.46
CA GLU A 31 0.39 14.36 -3.02
C GLU A 31 1.22 13.31 -3.76
N LEU A 32 2.16 13.74 -4.61
CA LEU A 32 3.06 12.85 -5.36
C LEU A 32 3.96 12.02 -4.44
N VAL A 33 4.53 12.62 -3.39
CA VAL A 33 5.38 11.91 -2.44
C VAL A 33 4.59 10.87 -1.65
N ILE A 34 3.38 11.21 -1.17
CA ILE A 34 2.53 10.27 -0.43
C ILE A 34 2.08 9.11 -1.32
N ALA A 35 1.59 9.40 -2.53
CA ALA A 35 1.16 8.36 -3.46
C ALA A 35 2.32 7.43 -3.84
N GLY A 36 3.51 7.98 -4.10
CA GLY A 36 4.70 7.21 -4.43
C GLY A 36 5.20 6.34 -3.27
N GLU A 37 5.24 6.89 -2.05
CA GLU A 37 5.64 6.13 -0.85
C GLU A 37 4.72 4.94 -0.61
N SER A 38 3.39 5.17 -0.58
CA SER A 38 2.42 4.10 -0.35
C SER A 38 2.48 3.01 -1.42
N LEU A 39 2.60 3.39 -2.71
CA LEU A 39 2.64 2.43 -3.81
C LEU A 39 3.77 1.40 -3.65
N PHE A 40 4.97 1.85 -3.25
CA PHE A 40 6.10 0.95 -3.01
C PHE A 40 6.02 0.27 -1.64
N ASN A 41 5.53 0.95 -0.60
CA ASN A 41 5.47 0.37 0.73
C ASN A 41 4.49 -0.81 0.83
N ASP A 42 3.40 -0.79 0.06
CA ASP A 42 2.44 -1.89 0.01
C ASP A 42 3.13 -3.14 -0.53
N GLY A 43 3.85 -2.99 -1.66
CA GLY A 43 4.57 -4.08 -2.27
C GLY A 43 5.70 -4.63 -1.40
N VAL A 44 6.52 -3.75 -0.81
CA VAL A 44 7.61 -4.16 0.08
C VAL A 44 7.08 -4.77 1.38
N GLY A 45 6.02 -4.22 1.94
CA GLY A 45 5.40 -4.72 3.17
C GLY A 45 4.85 -6.14 3.01
N VAL A 46 4.18 -6.43 1.89
CA VAL A 46 3.70 -7.79 1.57
C VAL A 46 4.85 -8.77 1.41
N VAL A 47 5.96 -8.37 0.81
CA VAL A 47 7.15 -9.24 0.68
C VAL A 47 7.76 -9.55 2.04
N ILE A 48 8.01 -8.53 2.86
CA ILE A 48 8.59 -8.73 4.20
C ILE A 48 7.63 -9.57 5.05
N PHE A 49 6.32 -9.34 4.96
CA PHE A 49 5.31 -10.14 5.64
C PHE A 49 5.35 -11.61 5.22
N SER A 50 5.33 -11.88 3.92
CA SER A 50 5.31 -13.25 3.37
C SER A 50 6.55 -14.04 3.77
N LEU A 51 7.71 -13.39 3.72
CA LEU A 51 8.98 -13.94 4.17
C LEU A 51 8.96 -14.25 5.68
N LEU A 52 8.50 -13.31 6.52
CA LEU A 52 8.40 -13.52 7.98
C LEU A 52 7.36 -14.59 8.34
N LEU A 53 6.25 -14.67 7.59
CA LEU A 53 5.24 -15.71 7.76
C LEU A 53 5.80 -17.08 7.38
N GLY A 54 6.54 -17.17 6.28
CA GLY A 54 7.24 -18.40 5.87
C GLY A 54 8.24 -18.88 6.94
N MET A 55 9.01 -17.96 7.53
CA MET A 55 9.89 -18.29 8.67
C MET A 55 9.10 -18.81 9.87
N LEU A 56 7.99 -18.14 10.20
CA LEU A 56 7.14 -18.52 11.32
C LEU A 56 6.53 -19.92 11.13
N LEU A 57 6.03 -20.23 9.92
CA LEU A 57 5.40 -21.50 9.60
C LEU A 57 6.41 -22.66 9.50
N SER A 58 7.62 -22.38 9.00
CA SER A 58 8.67 -23.40 8.89
C SER A 58 9.38 -23.68 10.22
N GLY A 59 9.32 -22.75 11.17
CA GLY A 59 10.03 -22.85 12.46
C GLY A 59 11.55 -22.74 12.35
N VAL A 60 12.07 -22.48 11.14
CA VAL A 60 13.50 -22.35 10.87
C VAL A 60 13.81 -20.88 10.65
N THR A 61 14.76 -20.34 11.41
CA THR A 61 15.30 -19.00 11.15
C THR A 61 16.36 -19.12 10.06
N PRO A 62 16.11 -18.64 8.83
CA PRO A 62 17.11 -18.67 7.78
C PRO A 62 18.32 -17.83 8.18
N THR A 63 19.49 -18.23 7.70
CA THR A 63 20.70 -17.41 7.83
C THR A 63 20.53 -16.08 7.10
N ALA A 64 21.32 -15.06 7.47
CA ALA A 64 21.25 -13.75 6.82
C ALA A 64 21.42 -13.84 5.29
N GLY A 65 22.26 -14.76 4.81
CA GLY A 65 22.42 -15.04 3.37
C GLY A 65 21.15 -15.60 2.73
N GLN A 66 20.52 -16.59 3.35
CA GLN A 66 19.25 -17.17 2.86
C GLN A 66 18.09 -16.17 2.88
N ALA A 67 18.02 -15.34 3.92
CA ALA A 67 17.02 -14.28 4.00
C ALA A 67 17.22 -13.23 2.89
N PHE A 68 18.47 -12.88 2.59
CA PHE A 68 18.80 -11.99 1.48
C PHE A 68 18.48 -12.61 0.12
N GLU A 69 18.79 -13.89 -0.09
CA GLU A 69 18.45 -14.62 -1.31
C GLU A 69 16.93 -14.69 -1.53
N LEU A 70 16.16 -15.00 -0.47
CA LEU A 70 14.69 -15.01 -0.52
C LEU A 70 14.13 -13.63 -0.85
N LEU A 71 14.63 -12.59 -0.20
CA LEU A 71 14.22 -11.21 -0.47
C LEU A 71 14.57 -10.81 -1.91
N LEU A 72 15.76 -11.16 -2.39
CA LEU A 72 16.19 -10.87 -3.76
C LEU A 72 15.35 -11.64 -4.79
N HIS A 73 14.99 -12.88 -4.50
CA HIS A 73 14.12 -13.68 -5.35
C HIS A 73 12.71 -13.09 -5.40
N GLU A 74 12.12 -12.80 -4.25
CA GLU A 74 10.72 -12.37 -4.17
C GLU A 74 10.53 -10.94 -4.67
N ALA A 75 11.36 -9.99 -4.19
CA ALA A 75 11.30 -8.60 -4.62
C ALA A 75 11.92 -8.42 -6.01
N GLY A 76 13.13 -8.92 -6.24
CA GLY A 76 13.82 -8.79 -7.54
C GLY A 76 13.11 -9.56 -8.66
N GLY A 77 12.63 -10.77 -8.38
CA GLY A 77 11.79 -11.53 -9.31
C GLY A 77 10.47 -10.83 -9.61
N GLY A 78 9.84 -10.19 -8.60
CA GLY A 78 8.63 -9.39 -8.79
C GLY A 78 8.88 -8.19 -9.70
N LEU A 79 9.98 -7.45 -9.47
CA LEU A 79 10.40 -6.33 -10.32
C LEU A 79 10.65 -6.78 -11.77
N LEU A 80 11.45 -7.83 -11.98
CA LEU A 80 11.78 -8.36 -13.32
C LEU A 80 10.54 -8.88 -14.05
N PHE A 81 9.68 -9.62 -13.35
CA PHE A 81 8.44 -10.11 -13.92
C PHE A 81 7.48 -8.96 -14.26
N GLY A 82 7.35 -7.96 -13.39
CA GLY A 82 6.58 -6.75 -13.65
C GLY A 82 7.09 -5.96 -14.86
N LEU A 83 8.41 -5.86 -15.03
CA LEU A 83 9.02 -5.26 -16.23
C LEU A 83 8.62 -6.01 -17.50
N ALA A 84 8.75 -7.35 -17.49
CA ALA A 84 8.41 -8.19 -18.62
C ALA A 84 6.91 -8.13 -18.95
N LEU A 85 6.05 -8.28 -17.94
CA LEU A 85 4.59 -8.20 -18.09
C LEU A 85 4.14 -6.83 -18.58
N GLY A 86 4.68 -5.75 -18.01
CA GLY A 86 4.40 -4.38 -18.42
C GLY A 86 4.83 -4.13 -19.87
N TYR A 87 6.00 -4.62 -20.27
CA TYR A 87 6.49 -4.51 -21.65
C TYR A 87 5.64 -5.30 -22.64
N VAL A 88 5.26 -6.54 -22.32
CA VAL A 88 4.37 -7.36 -23.16
C VAL A 88 3.01 -6.68 -23.31
N THR A 89 2.41 -6.25 -22.20
CA THR A 89 1.11 -5.56 -22.21
C THR A 89 1.19 -4.27 -23.02
N PHE A 90 2.26 -3.49 -22.86
CA PHE A 90 2.51 -2.30 -23.68
C PHE A 90 2.56 -2.61 -25.18
N ARG A 91 3.25 -3.67 -25.58
CA ARG A 91 3.36 -4.08 -26.99
C ARG A 91 2.01 -4.53 -27.56
N LEU A 92 1.21 -5.23 -26.76
CA LEU A 92 -0.16 -5.62 -27.13
C LEU A 92 -1.07 -4.40 -27.28
N LEU A 93 -1.04 -3.47 -26.33
CA LEU A 93 -1.81 -2.23 -26.40
C LEU A 93 -1.48 -1.43 -27.66
N LYS A 94 -0.20 -1.31 -28.01
CA LYS A 94 0.23 -0.61 -29.23
C LYS A 94 -0.25 -1.27 -30.53
N SER A 95 -0.59 -2.55 -30.49
CA SER A 95 -1.05 -3.30 -31.67
C SER A 95 -2.55 -3.22 -31.91
N VAL A 96 -3.29 -2.58 -31.00
CA VAL A 96 -4.75 -2.53 -30.99
C VAL A 96 -5.20 -1.06 -31.03
N ASP A 97 -6.27 -0.78 -31.77
CA ASP A 97 -6.89 0.55 -31.83
C ASP A 97 -8.39 0.43 -31.47
N SER A 98 -8.65 0.05 -30.21
CA SER A 98 -9.99 -0.15 -29.66
C SER A 98 -9.95 -0.06 -28.15
N TYR A 99 -10.59 0.96 -27.59
CA TYR A 99 -10.58 1.20 -26.15
C TYR A 99 -11.14 0.01 -25.35
N GLN A 100 -12.12 -0.72 -25.88
CA GLN A 100 -12.69 -1.89 -25.20
C GLN A 100 -11.65 -2.99 -25.03
N VAL A 101 -10.91 -3.31 -26.10
CA VAL A 101 -9.88 -4.35 -26.07
C VAL A 101 -8.71 -3.90 -25.20
N GLU A 102 -8.32 -2.63 -25.28
CA GLU A 102 -7.25 -2.07 -24.44
C GLU A 102 -7.60 -2.15 -22.94
N VAL A 103 -8.83 -1.79 -22.55
CA VAL A 103 -9.33 -1.96 -21.17
C VAL A 103 -9.28 -3.42 -20.75
N LEU A 104 -9.80 -4.34 -21.57
CA LEU A 104 -9.78 -5.77 -21.28
C LEU A 104 -8.36 -6.34 -21.17
N LEU A 105 -7.40 -5.86 -21.97
CA LEU A 105 -5.99 -6.23 -21.86
C LEU A 105 -5.41 -5.81 -20.51
N THR A 106 -5.68 -4.59 -20.05
CA THR A 106 -5.23 -4.16 -18.71
C THR A 106 -5.90 -4.97 -17.60
N LEU A 107 -7.19 -5.26 -17.73
CA LEU A 107 -7.94 -6.09 -16.80
C LEU A 107 -7.47 -7.55 -16.80
N ALA A 108 -6.96 -8.07 -17.91
CA ALA A 108 -6.35 -9.40 -17.95
C ALA A 108 -4.94 -9.38 -17.33
N ALA A 109 -4.17 -8.31 -17.60
CA ALA A 109 -2.80 -8.18 -17.14
C ALA A 109 -2.69 -8.11 -15.60
N VAL A 110 -3.62 -7.45 -14.91
CA VAL A 110 -3.53 -7.28 -13.45
C VAL A 110 -3.80 -8.60 -12.68
N PRO A 111 -5.03 -9.16 -12.64
CA PRO A 111 -5.30 -10.44 -11.98
C PRO A 111 -4.54 -11.61 -12.61
N GLY A 112 -4.41 -11.67 -13.94
CA GLY A 112 -3.68 -12.74 -14.62
C GLY A 112 -2.19 -12.69 -14.33
N GLY A 113 -1.60 -11.50 -14.37
CA GLY A 113 -0.20 -11.26 -13.99
C GLY A 113 0.05 -11.56 -12.52
N TYR A 114 -0.85 -11.13 -11.62
CA TYR A 114 -0.74 -11.42 -10.19
C TYR A 114 -0.81 -12.92 -9.90
N ALA A 115 -1.75 -13.64 -10.53
CA ALA A 115 -1.87 -15.10 -10.38
C ALA A 115 -0.61 -15.81 -10.89
N PHE A 116 -0.05 -15.35 -12.01
CA PHE A 116 1.19 -15.91 -12.54
C PHE A 116 2.41 -15.60 -11.67
N ALA A 117 2.53 -14.37 -11.14
CA ALA A 117 3.54 -14.00 -10.15
C ALA A 117 3.49 -14.92 -8.92
N SER A 118 2.28 -15.21 -8.43
CA SER A 118 2.08 -16.12 -7.30
C SER A 118 2.56 -17.55 -7.60
N LYS A 119 2.39 -18.03 -8.84
CA LYS A 119 2.93 -19.34 -9.29
C LYS A 119 4.45 -19.35 -9.42
N LEU A 120 5.04 -18.21 -9.76
CA LEU A 120 6.50 -18.04 -9.81
C LEU A 120 7.12 -17.80 -8.42
N HIS A 121 6.30 -17.73 -7.35
CA HIS A 121 6.75 -17.39 -6.00
C HIS A 121 7.48 -16.05 -5.91
N VAL A 122 7.03 -15.07 -6.70
CA VAL A 122 7.54 -13.69 -6.68
C VAL A 122 6.47 -12.71 -6.21
N SER A 123 6.87 -11.51 -5.82
CA SER A 123 5.95 -10.49 -5.32
C SER A 123 4.95 -10.03 -6.39
N GLY A 124 3.70 -10.48 -6.26
CA GLY A 124 2.58 -10.03 -7.08
C GLY A 124 2.36 -8.52 -7.01
N PRO A 125 2.26 -7.90 -5.82
CA PRO A 125 2.08 -6.46 -5.70
C PRO A 125 3.21 -5.66 -6.36
N LEU A 126 4.49 -5.98 -6.11
CA LEU A 126 5.60 -5.27 -6.75
C LEU A 126 5.60 -5.46 -8.26
N ALA A 127 5.26 -6.65 -8.75
CA ALA A 127 5.11 -6.88 -10.19
C ALA A 127 4.04 -5.98 -10.80
N MET A 128 2.88 -5.82 -10.14
CA MET A 128 1.80 -4.96 -10.61
C MET A 128 2.17 -3.47 -10.54
N VAL A 129 2.90 -3.04 -9.51
CA VAL A 129 3.43 -1.67 -9.42
C VAL A 129 4.32 -1.37 -10.62
N VAL A 130 5.28 -2.24 -10.92
CA VAL A 130 6.20 -2.03 -12.05
C VAL A 130 5.48 -2.08 -13.40
N ALA A 131 4.60 -3.06 -13.59
CA ALA A 131 3.80 -3.16 -14.82
C ALA A 131 2.91 -1.91 -15.00
N GLY A 132 2.27 -1.45 -13.92
CA GLY A 132 1.45 -0.24 -13.89
C GLY A 132 2.26 1.02 -14.19
N LEU A 133 3.48 1.16 -13.67
CA LEU A 133 4.37 2.29 -13.99
C LEU A 133 4.78 2.30 -15.47
N ILE A 134 5.05 1.14 -16.08
CA ILE A 134 5.35 1.05 -17.52
C ILE A 134 4.14 1.47 -18.35
N ILE A 135 2.97 0.90 -18.08
CA ILE A 135 1.75 1.17 -18.85
C ILE A 135 1.30 2.61 -18.63
N GLY A 136 1.32 3.09 -17.38
CA GLY A 136 0.93 4.44 -16.98
C GLY A 136 1.83 5.54 -17.54
N ASN A 137 3.11 5.25 -17.80
CA ASN A 137 4.04 6.21 -18.40
C ASN A 137 4.21 5.98 -19.91
N HIS A 138 4.91 4.92 -20.30
CA HIS A 138 5.25 4.65 -21.70
C HIS A 138 4.03 4.19 -22.51
N GLY A 139 3.13 3.40 -21.91
CA GLY A 139 1.90 2.97 -22.56
C GLY A 139 0.98 4.13 -22.90
N ARG A 140 0.74 5.02 -21.95
CA ARG A 140 -0.01 6.25 -22.23
C ARG A 140 0.66 7.06 -23.31
N ALA A 141 1.95 7.36 -23.18
CA ALA A 141 2.65 8.25 -24.11
C ALA A 141 2.76 7.72 -25.56
N LEU A 142 2.94 6.42 -25.75
CA LEU A 142 3.35 5.85 -27.04
C LEU A 142 2.37 4.83 -27.66
N ALA A 143 1.34 4.40 -26.93
CA ALA A 143 0.44 3.32 -27.38
C ALA A 143 -1.05 3.66 -27.35
N MET A 144 -1.49 4.69 -26.64
CA MET A 144 -2.92 4.96 -26.42
C MET A 144 -3.39 6.29 -27.04
N SER A 145 -4.60 6.28 -27.61
CA SER A 145 -5.32 7.50 -27.98
C SER A 145 -5.85 8.26 -26.75
N ASP A 146 -6.17 9.54 -26.89
CA ASP A 146 -6.76 10.32 -25.79
C ASP A 146 -8.12 9.77 -25.32
N THR A 147 -8.88 9.20 -26.24
CA THR A 147 -10.14 8.50 -25.93
C THR A 147 -9.88 7.28 -25.07
N THR A 148 -8.92 6.44 -25.45
CA THR A 148 -8.58 5.24 -24.67
C THR A 148 -8.08 5.62 -23.28
N ARG A 149 -7.19 6.61 -23.17
CA ARG A 149 -6.70 7.10 -21.86
C ARG A 149 -7.85 7.45 -20.93
N ARG A 150 -8.84 8.21 -21.42
CA ARG A 150 -10.01 8.61 -20.63
C ARG A 150 -10.85 7.42 -20.16
N TYR A 151 -11.14 6.47 -21.05
CA TYR A 151 -11.94 5.29 -20.67
C TYR A 151 -11.19 4.35 -19.72
N LEU A 152 -9.88 4.18 -19.91
CA LEU A 152 -9.03 3.43 -18.98
C LEU A 152 -9.00 4.09 -17.60
N ASP A 153 -8.82 5.42 -17.55
CA ASP A 153 -8.84 6.18 -16.29
C ASP A 153 -10.17 5.99 -15.56
N MET A 154 -11.30 6.25 -16.24
CA MET A 154 -12.63 6.06 -15.65
C MET A 154 -12.87 4.62 -15.19
N PHE A 155 -12.44 3.63 -15.98
CA PHE A 155 -12.61 2.23 -15.62
C PHE A 155 -11.83 1.88 -14.35
N TRP A 156 -10.55 2.24 -14.28
CA TRP A 156 -9.71 1.93 -13.13
C TRP A 156 -10.08 2.75 -11.89
N GLU A 157 -10.53 3.99 -12.04
CA GLU A 157 -11.12 4.78 -10.94
C GLU A 157 -12.37 4.08 -10.36
N LEU A 158 -13.29 3.62 -11.21
CA LEU A 158 -14.48 2.90 -10.75
C LEU A 158 -14.13 1.57 -10.06
N ILE A 159 -13.18 0.81 -10.61
CA ILE A 159 -12.72 -0.44 -9.98
C ILE A 159 -12.09 -0.16 -8.62
N ASP A 160 -11.24 0.87 -8.53
CA ASP A 160 -10.62 1.30 -7.27
C ASP A 160 -11.69 1.69 -6.23
N GLU A 161 -12.67 2.51 -6.61
CA GLU A 161 -13.79 2.89 -5.73
C GLU A 161 -14.59 1.68 -5.24
N ILE A 162 -14.93 0.73 -6.13
CA ILE A 162 -15.69 -0.47 -5.77
C ILE A 162 -14.89 -1.37 -4.82
N LEU A 163 -13.61 -1.62 -5.11
CA LEU A 163 -12.77 -2.47 -4.28
C LEU A 163 -12.53 -1.84 -2.91
N ASN A 164 -12.32 -0.52 -2.85
CA ASN A 164 -12.17 0.20 -1.58
C ASN A 164 -13.47 0.17 -0.77
N ALA A 165 -14.63 0.44 -1.37
CA ALA A 165 -15.92 0.35 -0.68
C ALA A 165 -16.15 -1.06 -0.12
N THR A 166 -15.83 -2.10 -0.90
CA THR A 166 -15.91 -3.50 -0.47
C THR A 166 -14.98 -3.77 0.72
N LEU A 167 -13.73 -3.31 0.64
CA LEU A 167 -12.74 -3.43 1.70
C LEU A 167 -13.20 -2.76 2.99
N PHE A 168 -13.77 -1.55 2.93
CA PHE A 168 -14.32 -0.87 4.10
C PHE A 168 -15.51 -1.61 4.71
N VAL A 169 -16.39 -2.19 3.89
CA VAL A 169 -17.50 -3.03 4.37
C VAL A 169 -16.97 -4.27 5.08
N LEU A 170 -15.96 -4.95 4.51
CA LEU A 170 -15.34 -6.13 5.14
C LEU A 170 -14.68 -5.77 6.47
N ILE A 171 -13.93 -4.67 6.53
CA ILE A 171 -13.35 -4.15 7.78
C ILE A 171 -14.44 -3.86 8.82
N GLY A 172 -15.51 -3.18 8.40
CA GLY A 172 -16.62 -2.82 9.27
C GLY A 172 -17.47 -4.01 9.72
N MET A 173 -17.44 -5.13 9.01
CA MET A 173 -18.12 -6.36 9.42
C MET A 173 -17.30 -7.14 10.44
N GLU A 174 -16.00 -7.29 10.20
CA GLU A 174 -15.11 -8.07 11.06
C GLU A 174 -14.94 -7.43 12.44
N ILE A 175 -14.99 -6.09 12.56
CA ILE A 175 -14.91 -5.40 13.86
C ILE A 175 -16.02 -5.84 14.83
N LEU A 176 -17.18 -6.27 14.30
CA LEU A 176 -18.30 -6.77 15.11
C LEU A 176 -18.02 -8.15 15.69
N LEU A 177 -17.09 -8.90 15.10
CA LEU A 177 -16.68 -10.24 15.51
C LEU A 177 -15.47 -10.20 16.46
N VAL A 178 -14.69 -9.12 16.45
CA VAL A 178 -13.53 -8.96 17.34
C VAL A 178 -14.00 -8.62 18.75
N THR A 179 -13.74 -9.53 19.69
CA THR A 179 -13.93 -9.26 21.12
C THR A 179 -12.70 -8.56 21.67
N PHE A 180 -12.87 -7.33 22.16
CA PHE A 180 -11.78 -6.61 22.83
C PHE A 180 -11.85 -6.84 24.34
N SER A 181 -10.83 -7.51 24.87
CA SER A 181 -10.50 -7.46 26.29
C SER A 181 -9.85 -6.11 26.65
N LEU A 182 -9.88 -5.75 27.93
CA LEU A 182 -9.21 -4.52 28.41
C LEU A 182 -7.71 -4.52 28.09
N ASN A 183 -7.08 -5.69 28.15
CA ASN A 183 -5.66 -5.84 27.82
C ASN A 183 -5.39 -5.58 26.34
N GLU A 184 -6.23 -6.07 25.44
CA GLU A 184 -6.11 -5.83 24.00
C GLU A 184 -6.35 -4.36 23.65
N LEU A 185 -7.28 -3.69 24.34
CA LEU A 185 -7.51 -2.25 24.15
C LEU A 185 -6.29 -1.43 24.55
N VAL A 186 -5.68 -1.74 25.70
CA VAL A 186 -4.43 -1.10 26.14
C VAL A 186 -3.31 -1.40 25.16
N ALA A 187 -3.16 -2.65 24.73
CA ALA A 187 -2.14 -3.04 23.77
C ALA A 187 -2.35 -2.37 22.40
N ALA A 188 -3.59 -2.18 21.95
CA ALA A 188 -3.91 -1.44 20.73
C ALA A 188 -3.54 0.05 20.87
N ALA A 189 -3.83 0.68 22.00
CA ALA A 189 -3.41 2.07 22.25
C ALA A 189 -1.87 2.22 22.27
N VAL A 190 -1.16 1.24 22.83
CA VAL A 190 0.30 1.19 22.78
C VAL A 190 0.77 1.00 21.33
N ALA A 191 0.15 0.10 20.56
CA ALA A 191 0.47 -0.13 19.15
C ALA A 191 0.26 1.13 18.30
N VAL A 192 -0.83 1.87 18.52
CA VAL A 192 -1.06 3.19 17.90
C VAL A 192 0.08 4.16 18.25
N SER A 193 0.45 4.25 19.52
CA SER A 193 1.52 5.14 19.97
C SER A 193 2.86 4.77 19.33
N VAL A 194 3.20 3.48 19.30
CA VAL A 194 4.44 2.96 18.71
C VAL A 194 4.46 3.18 17.19
N THR A 195 3.35 2.94 16.48
CA THR A 195 3.27 3.13 15.03
C THR A 195 3.42 4.61 14.63
N LEU A 196 2.82 5.53 15.39
CA LEU A 196 2.98 6.97 15.18
C LEU A 196 4.41 7.43 15.49
N LEU A 197 5.00 6.95 16.59
CA LEU A 197 6.39 7.24 16.93
C LEU A 197 7.36 6.70 15.88
N ALA A 198 7.16 5.46 15.43
CA ALA A 198 7.95 4.85 14.37
C ALA A 198 7.89 5.71 13.11
N ARG A 199 6.69 6.13 12.68
CA ARG A 199 6.54 6.99 11.50
C ARG A 199 7.14 8.38 11.67
N LEU A 200 7.06 8.97 12.86
CA LEU A 200 7.73 10.23 13.15
C LEU A 200 9.25 10.09 13.02
N LEU A 201 9.82 9.00 13.50
CA LEU A 201 11.26 8.74 13.44
C LEU A 201 11.75 8.40 12.03
N THR A 202 10.98 7.61 11.27
CA THR A 202 11.40 7.10 9.95
C THR A 202 11.03 8.01 8.79
N VAL A 203 9.91 8.75 8.88
CA VAL A 203 9.43 9.64 7.81
C VAL A 203 9.51 11.09 8.26
N GLY A 204 8.98 11.41 9.44
CA GLY A 204 8.87 12.78 9.92
C GLY A 204 10.20 13.50 10.12
N LEU A 205 11.13 12.90 10.87
CA LEU A 205 12.45 13.46 11.12
C LEU A 205 13.27 13.60 9.82
N PRO A 206 13.42 12.56 8.97
CA PRO A 206 14.11 12.70 7.70
C PRO A 206 13.46 13.76 6.81
N ALA A 207 12.13 13.77 6.67
CA ALA A 207 11.45 14.80 5.88
C ALA A 207 11.69 16.22 6.41
N ARG A 208 11.77 16.40 7.74
CA ARG A 208 12.08 17.71 8.35
C ARG A 208 13.51 18.17 8.03
N PHE A 209 14.49 17.27 8.11
CA PHE A 209 15.90 17.61 7.88
C PHE A 209 16.24 17.72 6.38
N LEU A 210 15.61 16.89 5.55
CA LEU A 210 15.85 16.85 4.10
C LEU A 210 14.88 17.71 3.30
N GLN A 211 13.90 18.41 3.90
CA GLN A 211 12.84 19.15 3.18
C GLN A 211 13.35 20.01 2.01
N ARG A 212 14.52 20.64 2.14
CA ARG A 212 15.14 21.46 1.08
C ARG A 212 15.74 20.64 -0.06
N ALA A 213 16.28 19.46 0.23
CA ALA A 213 16.85 18.56 -0.76
C ALA A 213 15.77 17.87 -1.61
N ILE A 214 14.59 17.64 -1.03
CA ILE A 214 13.44 16.99 -1.68
C ILE A 214 12.39 18.01 -2.18
N ASN A 215 12.71 19.31 -2.20
CA ASN A 215 11.83 20.39 -2.64
C ASN A 215 10.43 20.37 -2.01
N LEU A 216 10.32 19.98 -0.74
CA LEU A 216 9.04 19.94 -0.04
C LEU A 216 8.72 21.30 0.60
N PRO A 217 7.43 21.72 0.57
CA PRO A 217 6.94 22.88 1.30
C PRO A 217 7.25 22.81 2.81
N LEU A 218 7.38 23.97 3.44
CA LEU A 218 7.56 24.06 4.88
C LEU A 218 6.38 23.42 5.61
N GLY A 219 6.69 22.54 6.57
CA GLY A 219 5.66 21.84 7.36
C GLY A 219 5.12 20.55 6.75
N SER A 220 5.55 20.17 5.54
CA SER A 220 5.20 18.90 4.89
C SER A 220 5.52 17.67 5.75
N TRP A 221 6.56 17.72 6.57
CA TRP A 221 6.93 16.61 7.46
C TRP A 221 5.80 16.23 8.45
N LYS A 222 4.99 17.20 8.90
CA LYS A 222 3.85 16.93 9.80
C LYS A 222 2.75 16.17 9.06
N VAL A 223 2.49 16.57 7.82
CA VAL A 223 1.48 15.93 6.98
C VAL A 223 1.94 14.54 6.54
N LEU A 224 3.22 14.36 6.18
CA LEU A 224 3.79 13.06 5.85
C LEU A 224 3.76 12.08 7.04
N THR A 225 4.01 12.59 8.25
CA THR A 225 3.94 11.77 9.47
C THR A 225 2.50 11.41 9.81
N TRP A 226 1.61 12.41 9.85
CA TRP A 226 0.22 12.23 10.29
C TRP A 226 -0.67 11.59 9.23
N GLY A 227 -0.35 11.79 7.95
CA GLY A 227 -1.08 11.26 6.80
C GLY A 227 -0.69 9.84 6.41
N GLY A 228 0.10 9.14 7.23
CA GLY A 228 0.32 7.70 7.04
C GLY A 228 -0.83 6.88 7.56
N LEU A 229 -1.96 6.91 6.88
CA LEU A 229 -3.12 6.13 7.30
C LEU A 229 -2.85 4.64 7.10
N ARG A 230 -3.34 3.80 8.02
CA ARG A 230 -3.32 2.35 7.88
C ARG A 230 -4.66 1.89 7.32
N GLY A 231 -4.61 1.04 6.30
CA GLY A 231 -5.80 0.62 5.55
C GLY A 231 -6.01 -0.88 5.54
N GLY A 232 -6.80 -1.34 4.57
CA GLY A 232 -7.26 -2.73 4.55
C GLY A 232 -6.22 -3.76 4.13
N ILE A 233 -5.10 -3.37 3.52
CA ILE A 233 -3.99 -4.32 3.27
C ILE A 233 -3.47 -4.89 4.59
N SER A 234 -3.27 -4.05 5.62
CA SER A 234 -2.84 -4.51 6.94
C SER A 234 -3.82 -5.51 7.56
N VAL A 235 -5.13 -5.25 7.41
CA VAL A 235 -6.19 -6.14 7.87
C VAL A 235 -6.17 -7.46 7.10
N ALA A 236 -6.09 -7.41 5.77
CA ALA A 236 -6.05 -8.60 4.91
C ALA A 236 -4.85 -9.50 5.26
N LEU A 237 -3.68 -8.91 5.50
CA LEU A 237 -2.50 -9.64 5.95
C LEU A 237 -2.68 -10.24 7.35
N ALA A 238 -3.26 -9.51 8.30
CA ALA A 238 -3.55 -10.05 9.63
C ALA A 238 -4.54 -11.24 9.56
N LEU A 239 -5.56 -11.16 8.71
CA LEU A 239 -6.54 -12.23 8.52
C LEU A 239 -5.97 -13.47 7.82
N SER A 240 -4.90 -13.30 7.02
CA SER A 240 -4.20 -14.40 6.33
C SER A 240 -3.41 -15.32 7.28
N LEU A 241 -3.22 -14.91 8.53
CA LEU A 241 -2.53 -15.73 9.53
C LEU A 241 -3.32 -17.02 9.84
N PRO A 242 -2.61 -18.13 10.11
CA PRO A 242 -3.25 -19.38 10.52
C PRO A 242 -4.01 -19.19 11.84
N PRO A 243 -5.11 -19.94 12.06
CA PRO A 243 -5.91 -19.83 13.27
C PRO A 243 -5.07 -20.18 14.52
N GLY A 244 -5.17 -19.34 15.55
CA GLY A 244 -4.46 -19.49 16.82
C GLY A 244 -4.58 -18.25 17.71
N PRO A 245 -4.22 -18.35 19.00
CA PRO A 245 -4.36 -17.25 19.96
C PRO A 245 -3.55 -16.00 19.57
N GLU A 246 -2.39 -16.20 18.95
CA GLU A 246 -1.54 -15.12 18.45
C GLU A 246 -2.18 -14.36 17.29
N ARG A 247 -2.95 -15.06 16.43
CA ARG A 247 -3.69 -14.43 15.33
C ARG A 247 -4.73 -13.47 15.89
N ASP A 248 -5.52 -13.90 16.86
CA ASP A 248 -6.60 -13.09 17.41
C ASP A 248 -6.06 -11.81 18.05
N THR A 249 -4.92 -11.91 18.75
CA THR A 249 -4.21 -10.74 19.29
C THR A 249 -3.71 -9.82 18.17
N VAL A 250 -3.05 -10.37 17.14
CA VAL A 250 -2.54 -9.58 16.00
C VAL A 250 -3.67 -8.88 15.26
N VAL A 251 -4.78 -9.58 15.02
CA VAL A 251 -5.98 -9.03 14.39
C VAL A 251 -6.54 -7.89 15.25
N ALA A 252 -6.77 -8.10 16.55
CA ALA A 252 -7.28 -7.07 17.45
C ALA A 252 -6.41 -5.80 17.46
N LEU A 253 -5.08 -5.95 17.54
CA LEU A 253 -4.14 -4.84 17.48
C LEU A 253 -4.18 -4.11 16.12
N THR A 254 -4.24 -4.86 15.03
CA THR A 254 -4.29 -4.32 13.66
C THR A 254 -5.56 -3.49 13.48
N TYR A 255 -6.70 -4.01 13.93
CA TYR A 255 -7.97 -3.29 13.92
C TYR A 255 -7.90 -2.01 14.76
N GLY A 256 -7.39 -2.08 15.98
CA GLY A 256 -7.26 -0.89 16.82
C GLY A 256 -6.43 0.21 16.16
N VAL A 257 -5.32 -0.15 15.50
CA VAL A 257 -4.50 0.80 14.75
C VAL A 257 -5.23 1.35 13.52
N VAL A 258 -5.85 0.50 12.70
CA VAL A 258 -6.55 0.90 11.47
C VAL A 258 -7.75 1.78 11.78
N VAL A 259 -8.57 1.42 12.77
CA VAL A 259 -9.73 2.22 13.22
C VAL A 259 -9.28 3.58 13.74
N PHE A 260 -8.26 3.63 14.60
CA PHE A 260 -7.68 4.90 15.03
C PHE A 260 -7.19 5.73 13.84
N SER A 261 -6.53 5.08 12.88
CA SER A 261 -5.97 5.75 11.72
C SER A 261 -7.05 6.38 10.84
N ILE A 262 -8.11 5.64 10.52
CA ILE A 262 -9.21 6.14 9.69
C ILE A 262 -10.01 7.21 10.42
N LEU A 263 -10.43 6.95 11.67
CA LEU A 263 -11.31 7.87 12.40
C LEU A 263 -10.57 9.10 12.93
N VAL A 264 -9.39 8.92 13.53
CA VAL A 264 -8.66 10.03 14.15
C VAL A 264 -7.74 10.69 13.13
N GLN A 265 -6.83 9.96 12.48
CA GLN A 265 -5.90 10.59 11.53
C GLN A 265 -6.64 11.07 10.29
N GLY A 266 -7.57 10.28 9.73
CA GLY A 266 -8.37 10.66 8.56
C GLY A 266 -9.20 11.91 8.77
N LEU A 267 -9.97 12.02 9.87
CA LEU A 267 -10.78 13.22 10.12
C LEU A 267 -9.93 14.47 10.46
N SER A 268 -8.71 14.29 10.99
CA SER A 268 -7.86 15.41 11.42
C SER A 268 -6.81 15.86 10.40
N ILE A 269 -6.45 15.03 9.41
CA ILE A 269 -5.38 15.34 8.44
C ILE A 269 -5.64 16.61 7.65
N GLY A 270 -6.91 16.89 7.28
CA GLY A 270 -7.27 18.12 6.59
C GLY A 270 -7.01 19.38 7.44
N HIS A 271 -7.24 19.30 8.75
CA HIS A 271 -6.90 20.38 9.68
C HIS A 271 -5.38 20.54 9.83
N VAL A 272 -4.65 19.43 9.97
CA VAL A 272 -3.18 19.43 10.06
C VAL A 272 -2.55 20.05 8.83
N THR A 273 -3.08 19.72 7.65
CA THR A 273 -2.60 20.25 6.35
C THR A 273 -2.74 21.76 6.29
N ARG A 274 -3.96 22.29 6.54
CA ARG A 274 -4.23 23.74 6.52
C ARG A 274 -3.40 24.53 7.52
N LYS A 275 -3.08 23.94 8.68
CA LYS A 275 -2.31 24.62 9.74
C LYS A 275 -0.80 24.52 9.55
N SER A 276 -0.33 23.47 8.89
CA SER A 276 1.10 23.12 8.85
C SER A 276 1.77 23.52 7.55
N VAL A 277 1.07 23.38 6.43
CA VAL A 277 1.62 23.68 5.11
C VAL A 277 1.31 25.13 4.80
N THR A 278 2.34 25.96 4.80
CA THR A 278 2.24 27.34 4.33
C THR A 278 2.45 27.31 2.82
N GLN A 279 1.49 27.83 2.04
CA GLN A 279 1.64 27.99 0.59
C GLN A 279 2.76 28.98 0.27
#